data_AF-A0A2V2U621-F1
#
_entry.id   AF-A0A2V2U621-F1
#
_cell.length_a   1.000
_cell.length_b   1.000
_cell.length_c   1.000
_cell.angle_alpha   90.00
_cell.angle_beta   90.00
_cell.angle_gamma   90.00
#
_symmetry.space_group_name_H-M   'P 1'
#
loop_
_entity.id
_entity.type
_entity.pdbx_description
1 polymer ?
#
loop_
_entity_poly.entity_id
_entity_poly.type
_entity_poly.pdbx_seq_one_letter_code
_entity_poly.pdbx_strand_id
1 'polypeptide(L)'
;MTRAGRTKCSSFQTSKAKTIVKNRLHFVVGITVSLFLVAALVAASIILPLAYAQQIRSINNPATNPINHIVVIMQENRSFDNYFGTYPGASGIPSGTCMPLSPDHPNVGCVKPFLSTNVISGDLPHGYQSSVIAHDNGKMDGFMVSRK
;
A
#
# COMPACT_ATOMS: atom_id res chain seq x y z
N MET A 1 -9.70 79.88 -55.13
CA MET A 1 -10.25 79.71 -53.77
C MET A 1 -10.69 78.26 -53.60
N THR A 2 -10.08 77.53 -52.65
CA THR A 2 -10.63 76.44 -51.78
C THR A 2 -11.61 75.40 -52.39
N ARG A 3 -11.53 74.07 -52.20
CA ARG A 3 -10.95 73.23 -51.13
C ARG A 3 -11.02 71.76 -51.58
N ALA A 4 -10.08 70.96 -51.08
CA ALA A 4 -9.97 69.51 -51.26
C ALA A 4 -11.10 68.69 -50.62
N GLY A 5 -11.47 67.57 -51.25
CA GLY A 5 -12.27 66.49 -50.68
C GLY A 5 -11.52 65.16 -50.76
N ARG A 6 -11.09 64.65 -49.61
CA ARG A 6 -10.30 63.41 -49.45
C ARG A 6 -11.10 62.16 -49.83
N THR A 7 -10.40 61.27 -50.52
CA THR A 7 -10.73 59.86 -50.72
C THR A 7 -10.80 59.10 -49.39
N LYS A 8 -11.89 58.35 -49.17
CA LYS A 8 -11.92 57.21 -48.25
C LYS A 8 -11.95 55.95 -49.10
N CYS A 9 -10.83 55.24 -49.16
CA CYS A 9 -10.79 53.85 -49.64
C CYS A 9 -10.95 52.95 -48.40
N SER A 10 -12.13 52.34 -48.24
CA SER A 10 -12.38 51.40 -47.14
C SER A 10 -11.84 50.02 -47.49
N SER A 11 -11.09 49.47 -46.53
CA SER A 11 -10.63 48.08 -46.44
C SER A 11 -11.68 47.04 -46.83
N PHE A 12 -11.47 46.33 -47.93
CA PHE A 12 -12.26 45.14 -48.27
C PHE A 12 -11.41 44.09 -48.99
N GLN A 13 -10.35 43.56 -48.36
CA GLN A 13 -9.68 42.36 -48.90
C GLN A 13 -8.73 41.66 -47.92
N THR A 14 -9.22 41.07 -46.82
CA THR A 14 -8.37 40.18 -45.96
C THR A 14 -9.07 38.97 -45.34
N SER A 15 -10.28 38.58 -45.76
CA SER A 15 -11.01 37.46 -45.13
C SER A 15 -10.72 36.08 -45.76
N LYS A 16 -10.73 35.94 -47.09
CA LYS A 16 -10.67 34.62 -47.76
C LYS A 16 -9.31 33.89 -47.63
N ALA A 17 -8.20 34.62 -47.54
CA ALA A 17 -6.86 34.02 -47.43
C ALA A 17 -6.58 33.39 -46.05
N LYS A 18 -7.16 33.96 -44.97
CA LYS A 18 -7.01 33.41 -43.61
C LYS A 18 -7.70 32.05 -43.44
N THR A 19 -8.80 31.80 -44.13
CA THR A 19 -9.59 30.56 -44.02
C THR A 19 -8.93 29.36 -44.72
N ILE A 20 -8.31 29.57 -45.88
CA ILE A 20 -7.67 28.50 -46.66
C ILE A 20 -6.39 27.99 -45.98
N VAL A 21 -5.61 28.89 -45.36
CA VAL A 21 -4.40 28.52 -44.59
C VAL A 21 -4.77 27.78 -43.30
N LYS A 22 -5.85 28.19 -42.61
CA LYS A 22 -6.36 27.49 -41.42
C LYS A 22 -6.74 26.04 -41.73
N ASN A 23 -7.50 25.79 -42.80
CA ASN A 23 -7.92 24.44 -43.16
C ASN A 23 -6.75 23.52 -43.57
N ARG A 24 -5.70 24.06 -44.21
CA ARG A 24 -4.48 23.28 -44.51
C ARG A 24 -3.65 22.99 -43.26
N LEU A 25 -3.59 23.92 -42.31
CA LEU A 25 -2.93 23.72 -41.02
C LEU A 25 -3.64 22.66 -40.18
N HIS A 26 -4.98 22.69 -40.10
CA HIS A 26 -5.76 21.67 -39.39
C HIS A 26 -5.62 20.27 -40.03
N PHE A 27 -5.52 20.18 -41.36
CA PHE A 27 -5.34 18.91 -42.07
C PHE A 27 -3.94 18.30 -41.85
N VAL A 28 -2.89 19.13 -41.90
CA VAL A 28 -1.50 18.70 -41.63
C VAL A 28 -1.34 18.28 -40.16
N VAL A 29 -1.91 19.04 -39.23
CA VAL A 29 -1.93 18.69 -37.79
C VAL A 29 -2.69 17.39 -37.55
N GLY A 30 -3.81 17.17 -38.25
CA GLY A 30 -4.57 15.90 -38.16
C GLY A 30 -3.76 14.69 -38.62
N ILE A 31 -2.99 14.83 -39.71
CA ILE A 31 -2.12 13.76 -40.24
C ILE A 31 -0.95 13.49 -39.29
N THR A 32 -0.29 14.52 -38.77
CA THR A 32 0.87 14.33 -37.87
C THR A 32 0.44 13.72 -36.54
N VAL A 33 -0.69 14.14 -35.96
CA VAL A 33 -1.25 13.54 -34.74
C VAL A 33 -1.63 12.08 -34.97
N SER A 34 -2.24 11.75 -36.13
CA SER A 34 -2.60 10.38 -36.46
C SER A 34 -1.38 9.48 -36.64
N LEU A 35 -0.34 9.97 -37.32
CA LEU A 35 0.92 9.23 -37.49
C LEU A 35 1.63 9.00 -36.14
N PHE A 36 1.62 9.98 -35.25
CA PHE A 36 2.16 9.82 -33.89
C PHE A 36 1.37 8.79 -33.07
N LEU A 37 0.05 8.81 -33.13
CA LEU A 37 -0.81 7.84 -32.45
C LEU A 37 -0.57 6.41 -32.96
N VAL A 38 -0.46 6.23 -34.28
CA VAL A 38 -0.16 4.93 -34.88
C VAL A 38 1.24 4.44 -34.45
N ALA A 39 2.25 5.31 -34.48
CA ALA A 39 3.60 4.96 -34.05
C ALA A 39 3.64 4.58 -32.55
N ALA A 40 2.91 5.29 -31.70
CA ALA A 40 2.81 4.99 -30.27
C ALA A 40 2.13 3.63 -30.01
N LEU A 41 1.06 3.30 -30.75
CA LEU A 41 0.37 2.01 -30.66
C LEU A 41 1.26 0.86 -31.12
N VAL A 42 2.01 1.04 -32.22
CA VAL A 42 2.98 0.04 -32.70
C VAL A 42 4.10 -0.17 -31.68
N ALA A 43 4.66 0.90 -31.11
CA ALA A 43 5.67 0.81 -30.06
C ALA A 43 5.14 0.06 -28.82
N ALA A 44 3.92 0.38 -28.36
CA ALA A 44 3.30 -0.29 -27.21
C ALA A 44 3.10 -1.80 -27.47
N SER A 45 2.70 -2.19 -28.68
CA SER A 45 2.49 -3.60 -29.06
C SER A 45 3.77 -4.45 -29.05
N ILE A 46 4.95 -3.84 -29.11
CA ILE A 46 6.26 -4.51 -29.05
C ILE A 46 6.85 -4.46 -27.64
N ILE A 47 6.73 -3.33 -26.94
CA ILE A 47 7.35 -3.10 -25.62
C ILE A 47 6.63 -3.89 -24.51
N LEU A 48 5.30 -4.00 -24.56
CA LEU A 48 4.50 -4.73 -23.57
C LEU A 48 4.85 -6.23 -23.49
N PRO A 49 4.88 -7.00 -24.60
CA PRO A 49 5.26 -8.41 -24.54
C PRO A 49 6.73 -8.63 -24.17
N LEU A 50 7.64 -7.69 -24.49
CA LEU A 50 9.05 -7.79 -24.10
C LEU A 50 9.23 -7.61 -22.58
N ALA A 51 8.54 -6.64 -21.98
CA ALA A 51 8.53 -6.46 -20.53
C ALA A 51 7.95 -7.69 -19.79
N TYR A 52 6.89 -8.28 -20.35
CA TYR A 52 6.28 -9.49 -19.79
C TYR A 52 7.21 -10.71 -19.90
N ALA A 53 7.95 -10.86 -21.01
CA ALA A 53 8.92 -11.93 -21.20
C ALA A 53 10.13 -11.82 -20.26
N GLN A 54 10.57 -10.59 -19.91
CA GLN A 54 11.64 -10.39 -18.93
C GLN A 54 11.21 -10.78 -17.51
N GLN A 55 9.95 -10.56 -17.15
CA GLN A 55 9.42 -10.96 -15.84
C GLN A 55 9.41 -12.49 -15.68
N ILE A 56 9.06 -13.25 -16.72
CA ILE A 56 9.03 -14.73 -16.67
C ILE A 56 10.43 -15.33 -16.47
N ARG A 57 11.49 -14.71 -17.03
CA ARG A 57 12.88 -15.18 -16.83
C ARG A 57 13.38 -15.00 -15.39
N SER A 58 12.84 -14.05 -14.64
CA SER A 58 13.15 -13.89 -13.21
C SER A 58 12.57 -15.01 -12.34
N ILE A 59 11.49 -15.66 -12.79
CA ILE A 59 10.81 -16.74 -12.05
C ILE A 59 11.53 -18.07 -12.24
N ASN A 60 12.20 -18.24 -13.40
CA ASN A 60 12.89 -19.46 -13.79
C ASN A 60 14.39 -19.49 -13.41
N ASN A 61 14.91 -18.46 -12.76
CA ASN A 61 16.16 -18.58 -12.02
C ASN A 61 15.79 -19.09 -10.62
N PRO A 62 15.94 -20.41 -10.33
CA PRO A 62 15.81 -20.86 -8.96
C PRO A 62 16.82 -20.06 -8.14
N ALA A 63 16.34 -19.26 -7.19
CA ALA A 63 17.20 -18.55 -6.27
C ALA A 63 18.16 -19.58 -5.68
N THR A 64 19.46 -19.42 -5.93
CA THR A 64 20.49 -20.28 -5.37
C THR A 64 20.57 -19.96 -3.89
N ASN A 65 19.63 -20.50 -3.10
CA ASN A 65 19.64 -20.35 -1.67
C ASN A 65 20.84 -21.17 -1.13
N PRO A 66 21.86 -20.53 -0.53
CA PRO A 66 23.03 -21.25 -0.03
C PRO A 66 22.74 -22.08 1.24
N ILE A 67 21.52 -21.99 1.79
CA ILE A 67 21.10 -22.74 2.98
C ILE A 67 20.84 -24.20 2.58
N ASN A 68 21.74 -25.09 3.02
CA ASN A 68 21.62 -26.54 2.78
C ASN A 68 20.71 -27.26 3.78
N HIS A 69 20.60 -26.73 5.01
CA HIS A 69 19.83 -27.35 6.09
C HIS A 69 19.08 -26.29 6.89
N ILE A 70 17.79 -26.55 7.10
CA ILE A 70 16.94 -25.75 7.98
C ILE A 70 16.57 -26.64 9.17
N VAL A 71 16.97 -26.22 10.37
CA VAL A 71 16.53 -26.83 11.62
C VAL A 71 15.50 -25.89 12.25
N VAL A 72 14.29 -26.39 12.47
CA VAL A 72 13.20 -25.61 13.06
C VAL A 72 12.99 -26.07 14.49
N ILE A 73 13.21 -25.17 15.44
CA ILE A 73 12.98 -25.41 16.87
C ILE A 73 11.70 -24.67 17.25
N MET A 74 10.64 -25.43 17.55
CA MET A 74 9.35 -24.88 17.98
C MET A 74 9.24 -24.98 19.51
N GLN A 75 9.04 -23.84 20.17
CA GLN A 75 8.72 -23.79 21.60
C GLN A 75 7.20 -23.74 21.78
N GLU A 76 6.68 -24.47 22.76
CA GLU A 76 5.25 -24.50 23.08
C GLU A 76 4.89 -23.41 24.12
N ASN A 77 3.63 -23.02 24.14
CA ASN A 77 2.97 -22.31 25.26
C ASN A 77 3.64 -20.99 25.69
N ARG A 78 4.22 -20.26 24.72
CA ARG A 78 4.83 -18.95 24.94
C ARG A 78 4.37 -17.98 23.85
N SER A 79 3.69 -16.92 24.26
CA SER A 79 3.29 -15.84 23.34
C SER A 79 4.49 -14.99 22.97
N PHE A 80 4.36 -14.20 21.89
CA PHE A 80 5.35 -13.21 21.50
C PHE A 80 5.67 -12.25 22.66
N ASP A 81 4.65 -11.72 23.33
CA ASP A 81 4.81 -10.77 24.44
C ASP A 81 5.53 -11.37 25.65
N ASN A 82 5.47 -12.69 25.83
CA ASN A 82 6.19 -13.35 26.92
C ASN A 82 7.72 -13.25 26.72
N TYR A 83 8.21 -13.33 25.48
CA TYR A 83 9.64 -13.24 25.19
C TYR A 83 10.10 -11.84 24.79
N PHE A 84 9.28 -11.14 24.00
CA PHE A 84 9.68 -9.93 23.30
C PHE A 84 8.77 -8.74 23.61
N GLY A 85 7.83 -8.87 24.54
CA GLY A 85 6.86 -7.81 24.84
C GLY A 85 7.49 -6.49 25.27
N THR A 86 8.70 -6.53 25.86
CA THR A 86 9.48 -5.36 26.26
C THR A 86 10.76 -5.18 25.43
N TYR A 87 10.95 -5.97 24.36
CA TYR A 87 12.14 -5.90 23.53
C TYR A 87 12.16 -4.59 22.73
N PRO A 88 13.30 -3.85 22.69
CA PRO A 88 13.37 -2.58 21.96
C PRO A 88 13.01 -2.73 20.48
N GLY A 89 12.04 -1.94 20.01
CA GLY A 89 11.58 -1.95 18.62
C GLY A 89 10.59 -3.07 18.28
N ALA A 90 10.23 -3.95 19.22
CA ALA A 90 9.13 -4.88 19.03
C ALA A 90 7.78 -4.17 19.11
N SER A 91 6.81 -4.63 18.32
CA SER A 91 5.39 -4.29 18.51
C SER A 91 4.82 -5.14 19.66
N GLY A 92 5.35 -4.94 20.86
CA GLY A 92 5.01 -5.71 22.05
C GLY A 92 3.93 -5.04 22.89
N ILE A 93 4.11 -5.14 24.21
CA ILE A 93 3.17 -4.68 25.22
C ILE A 93 3.10 -3.15 25.22
N PRO A 94 1.92 -2.54 25.02
CA PRO A 94 1.76 -1.09 25.10
C PRO A 94 2.19 -0.51 26.46
N SER A 95 2.81 0.66 26.46
CA SER A 95 3.19 1.33 27.70
C SER A 95 1.97 1.64 28.56
N GLY A 96 2.08 1.41 29.87
CA GLY A 96 0.97 1.62 30.80
C GLY A 96 -0.11 0.53 30.79
N THR A 97 0.08 -0.57 30.06
CA THR A 97 -0.86 -1.71 30.04
C THR A 97 -1.20 -2.17 31.47
N CYS A 98 -2.49 -2.26 31.75
CA CYS A 98 -3.02 -2.87 32.96
C CYS A 98 -4.18 -3.80 32.56
N MET A 99 -3.95 -5.10 32.66
CA MET A 99 -4.91 -6.12 32.25
C MET A 99 -6.03 -6.23 33.30
N PRO A 100 -7.30 -5.94 32.97
CA PRO A 100 -8.36 -5.96 33.96
C PRO A 100 -8.58 -7.36 34.54
N LEU A 101 -8.91 -7.42 35.83
CA LEU A 101 -9.28 -8.69 36.48
C LEU A 101 -10.60 -9.24 35.97
N SER A 102 -11.51 -8.35 35.54
CA SER A 102 -12.77 -8.68 34.89
C SER A 102 -13.13 -7.56 33.90
N PRO A 103 -13.32 -7.87 32.61
CA PRO A 103 -13.78 -6.88 31.62
C PRO A 103 -15.13 -6.24 32.01
N ASP A 104 -16.04 -7.02 32.61
CA ASP A 104 -17.37 -6.56 33.02
C ASP A 104 -17.37 -5.72 34.30
N HIS A 105 -16.32 -5.81 35.12
CA HIS A 105 -16.22 -5.12 36.42
C HIS A 105 -14.89 -4.37 36.55
N PRO A 106 -14.66 -3.28 35.80
CA PRO A 106 -13.36 -2.61 35.73
C PRO A 106 -12.87 -2.06 37.07
N ASN A 107 -13.79 -1.78 38.01
CA ASN A 107 -13.46 -1.25 39.32
C ASN A 107 -12.80 -2.26 40.27
N VAL A 108 -12.78 -3.56 39.92
CA VAL A 108 -12.15 -4.60 40.77
C VAL A 108 -10.63 -4.61 40.67
N GLY A 109 -10.05 -3.85 39.74
CA GLY A 109 -8.62 -3.68 39.57
C GLY A 109 -8.05 -4.42 38.36
N CYS A 110 -6.72 -4.36 38.24
CA CYS A 110 -5.99 -4.87 37.09
C CYS A 110 -4.58 -5.36 37.47
N VAL A 111 -3.99 -6.20 36.62
CA VAL A 111 -2.62 -6.70 36.75
C VAL A 111 -1.77 -6.10 35.65
N LYS A 112 -0.67 -5.45 36.04
CA LYS A 112 0.32 -4.97 35.08
C LYS A 112 1.23 -6.14 34.64
N PRO A 113 1.66 -6.17 33.37
CA PRO A 113 2.72 -7.08 32.93
C PRO A 113 3.97 -6.91 33.81
N PHE A 114 4.62 -8.02 34.15
CA PHE A 114 5.74 -8.04 35.05
C PHE A 114 6.80 -9.04 34.57
N LEU A 115 8.05 -8.82 34.98
CA LEU A 115 9.12 -9.78 34.74
C LEU A 115 8.90 -11.01 35.63
N SER A 116 8.69 -12.17 35.01
CA SER A 116 8.68 -13.44 35.73
C SER A 116 10.11 -13.95 35.88
N THR A 117 10.59 -14.08 37.11
CA THR A 117 11.89 -14.70 37.43
C THR A 117 11.79 -16.21 37.68
N ASN A 118 10.57 -16.75 37.68
CA ASN A 118 10.33 -18.18 37.86
C ASN A 118 10.59 -18.93 36.55
N VAL A 119 11.52 -19.88 36.61
CA VAL A 119 11.86 -20.76 35.47
C VAL A 119 10.78 -21.80 35.19
N ILE A 120 9.92 -22.09 36.18
CA ILE A 120 8.72 -22.91 36.03
C ILE A 120 7.52 -21.98 36.19
N SER A 121 6.87 -21.64 35.09
CA SER A 121 5.54 -21.05 35.12
C SER A 121 4.49 -22.14 34.94
N GLY A 122 3.37 -22.02 35.66
CA GLY A 122 2.22 -22.89 35.45
C GLY A 122 1.72 -22.79 34.02
N ASP A 123 1.13 -23.88 33.54
CA ASP A 123 0.50 -23.91 32.22
C ASP A 123 -0.82 -23.14 32.24
N LEU A 124 -1.06 -22.33 31.20
CA LEU A 124 -2.27 -21.53 31.06
C LEU A 124 -3.20 -22.20 30.03
N PRO A 125 -4.53 -22.05 30.13
CA PRO A 125 -5.43 -22.55 29.10
C PRO A 125 -5.08 -22.02 27.72
N HIS A 126 -4.68 -22.92 26.82
CA HIS A 126 -4.18 -22.61 25.47
C HIS A 126 -5.06 -23.25 24.38
N GLY A 127 -6.32 -23.56 24.70
CA GLY A 127 -7.31 -24.06 23.75
C GLY A 127 -7.98 -22.94 22.94
N TYR A 128 -8.73 -23.32 21.90
CA TYR A 128 -9.45 -22.38 21.05
C TYR A 128 -10.43 -21.49 21.84
N GLN A 129 -11.19 -22.07 22.77
CA GLN A 129 -12.16 -21.29 23.54
C GLN A 129 -11.50 -20.25 24.45
N SER A 130 -10.38 -20.59 25.11
CA SER A 130 -9.66 -19.64 25.95
C SER A 130 -9.03 -18.53 25.12
N SER A 131 -8.57 -18.81 23.88
CA SER A 131 -8.05 -17.78 23.00
C SER A 131 -9.13 -16.82 22.50
N VAL A 132 -10.33 -17.31 22.18
CA VAL A 132 -11.48 -16.48 21.82
C VAL A 132 -11.88 -15.55 22.97
N ILE A 133 -11.93 -16.07 24.21
CA ILE A 133 -12.24 -15.28 25.40
C ILE A 133 -11.15 -14.24 25.66
N ALA A 134 -9.86 -14.62 25.59
CA ALA A 134 -8.75 -13.71 25.82
C ALA A 134 -8.70 -12.57 24.79
N HIS A 135 -9.01 -12.89 23.53
CA HIS A 135 -9.04 -11.93 22.43
C HIS A 135 -10.17 -10.90 22.57
N ASP A 136 -11.31 -11.27 23.18
CA ASP A 136 -12.53 -10.46 23.34
C ASP A 136 -12.82 -9.54 22.14
N ASN A 137 -13.09 -10.13 20.96
CA ASN A 137 -13.43 -9.38 19.75
C ASN A 137 -12.41 -8.27 19.37
N GLY A 138 -11.14 -8.44 19.78
CA GLY A 138 -10.05 -7.50 19.51
C GLY A 138 -9.81 -6.49 20.63
N LYS A 139 -10.57 -6.53 21.72
CA LYS A 139 -10.33 -5.67 22.90
C LYS A 139 -9.12 -6.10 23.71
N MET A 140 -8.75 -7.38 23.63
CA MET A 140 -7.54 -7.94 24.26
C MET A 140 -7.49 -7.75 25.79
N ASP A 141 -8.64 -7.78 26.46
CA ASP A 141 -8.78 -7.57 27.90
C ASP A 141 -9.30 -8.81 28.66
N GLY A 142 -9.54 -9.93 27.96
CA GLY A 142 -10.10 -11.16 28.52
C GLY A 142 -9.09 -12.12 29.18
N PHE A 143 -7.79 -11.80 29.20
CA PHE A 143 -6.72 -12.72 29.62
C PHE A 143 -6.77 -13.17 31.09
N MET A 144 -7.45 -12.44 31.96
CA MET A 144 -7.64 -12.84 33.37
C MET A 144 -8.82 -13.79 33.55
N VAL A 145 -9.86 -13.65 32.72
CA VAL A 145 -11.07 -14.47 32.79
C VAL A 145 -10.98 -15.74 31.93
N SER A 146 -10.10 -15.76 30.92
CA SER A 146 -9.81 -16.94 30.10
C SER A 146 -8.97 -18.01 30.81
N ARG A 147 -8.63 -17.81 32.09
CA ARG A 147 -7.79 -18.71 32.91
C ARG A 147 -8.57 -19.84 33.58
N LYS A 148 -9.89 -19.93 33.35
CA LYS A 148 -10.77 -20.93 33.94
C LYS A 148 -11.02 -22.09 33.00
#